data_AF-B8LQM9-F1
#
_entry.id   AF-B8LQM9-F1
#
_cell.length_a   1.000
_cell.length_b   1.000
_cell.length_c   1.000
_cell.angle_alpha   90.00
_cell.angle_beta   90.00
_cell.angle_gamma   90.00
#
_symmetry.space_group_name_H-M   'P 1'
#
loop_
_entity.id
_entity.type
_entity.pdbx_description
1 polymer ?
#
loop_
_entity_poly.entity_id
_entity_poly.type
_entity_poly.pdbx_seq_one_letter_code
_entity_poly.pdbx_strand_id
1 'polypeptide(L)'
;MEYAQMWSERYVDWRGRPVKPSKQGGIRAAAFVCGVEALESMTFVSTVNNLVTYFTASMHYPLAESANMLTNYMGTLFLLTLVGGFISDSFFGRFWTIISFGLVEFLIQRLCL
;
A
#
# COMPACT_ATOMS: atom_id res chain seq x y z
N MET A 1 25.06 27.44 6.65
CA MET A 1 25.37 26.21 7.43
C MET A 1 24.40 25.99 8.61
N GLU A 2 23.61 26.98 9.02
CA GLU A 2 22.51 26.85 10.00
C GLU A 2 21.34 25.96 9.56
N TYR A 3 21.00 26.00 8.27
CA TYR A 3 19.87 25.22 7.71
C TYR A 3 20.06 23.72 7.93
N ALA A 4 21.27 23.19 7.79
CA ALA A 4 21.56 21.77 7.96
C ALA A 4 21.46 21.29 9.42
N GLN A 5 21.78 22.15 10.39
CA GLN A 5 21.62 21.84 11.82
C GLN A 5 20.14 21.83 12.23
N MET A 6 19.35 22.76 11.69
CA MET A 6 17.90 22.83 11.95
C MET A 6 17.12 21.60 11.44
N TRP A 7 17.57 20.96 10.36
CA TRP A 7 17.02 19.67 9.90
C TRP A 7 17.48 18.50 10.79
N SER A 8 18.72 18.56 11.32
CA SER A 8 19.26 17.52 12.19
C SER A 8 18.57 17.45 13.56
N GLU A 9 18.12 18.58 14.11
CA GLU A 9 17.47 18.61 15.43
C GLU A 9 16.00 18.19 15.39
N ARG A 10 15.32 18.38 14.26
CA ARG A 10 13.89 18.05 14.11
C ARG A 10 13.62 16.61 13.69
N TYR A 11 14.58 15.93 13.06
CA TYR A 11 14.42 14.56 12.61
C TYR A 11 15.20 13.63 13.53
N VAL A 12 14.46 12.85 14.32
CA VAL A 12 15.01 11.80 15.19
C VAL A 12 14.72 10.42 14.59
N ASP A 13 15.69 9.54 14.68
CA ASP A 13 15.58 8.14 14.27
C ASP A 13 14.51 7.43 15.12
N TRP A 14 14.02 6.27 14.68
CA TRP A 14 13.10 5.43 15.48
C TRP A 14 13.69 4.94 16.82
N ARG A 15 14.99 5.21 17.09
CA ARG A 15 15.69 4.98 18.36
C ARG A 15 15.96 6.27 19.17
N GLY A 16 15.35 7.40 18.80
CA GLY A 16 15.50 8.68 19.50
C GLY A 16 16.88 9.34 19.33
N ARG A 17 17.67 8.94 18.33
CA ARG A 17 18.98 9.53 18.04
C ARG A 17 18.84 10.59 16.93
N PRO A 18 19.64 11.67 16.93
CA PRO A 18 19.61 12.65 15.85
C PRO A 18 19.97 12.00 14.51
N VAL A 19 19.18 12.29 13.48
CA VAL A 19 19.34 11.74 12.13
C VAL A 19 20.61 12.27 11.49
N LYS A 20 21.46 11.35 11.02
CA LYS A 20 22.64 11.67 10.21
C LYS A 20 22.21 11.68 8.73
N PRO A 21 22.17 12.86 8.07
CA PRO A 21 21.69 12.97 6.69
C PRO A 21 22.55 12.19 5.67
N SER A 22 23.78 11.77 6.03
CA SER A 22 24.61 10.94 5.16
C SER A 22 24.34 9.42 5.28
N LYS A 23 23.57 8.98 6.28
CA LYS A 23 23.39 7.55 6.62
C LYS A 23 21.92 7.12 6.67
N GLN A 24 21.00 8.03 6.96
CA GLN A 24 19.57 7.78 7.02
C GLN A 24 18.84 8.57 5.93
N GLY A 25 18.01 7.87 5.16
CA GLY A 25 17.29 8.44 4.02
C GLY A 25 18.12 8.55 2.72
N GLY A 26 17.45 8.91 1.62
CA GLY A 26 18.09 9.14 0.32
C GLY A 26 17.37 8.45 -0.84
N ILE A 27 17.91 8.67 -2.05
CA ILE A 27 17.31 8.22 -3.31
C ILE A 27 17.12 6.70 -3.35
N ARG A 28 17.99 5.92 -2.70
CA ARG A 28 17.86 4.45 -2.64
C ARG A 28 16.66 3.99 -1.82
N ALA A 29 16.38 4.67 -0.70
CA ALA A 29 15.21 4.38 0.12
C ALA A 29 13.91 4.80 -0.59
N ALA A 30 13.91 5.97 -1.25
CA ALA A 30 12.79 6.42 -2.07
C ALA A 30 12.53 5.47 -3.24
N ALA A 31 13.58 5.03 -3.94
CA ALA A 31 13.47 4.07 -5.04
C ALA A 31 12.92 2.71 -4.59
N PHE A 32 13.27 2.25 -3.38
CA PHE A 32 12.70 1.02 -2.83
C PHE A 32 11.20 1.17 -2.59
N VAL A 33 10.76 2.25 -1.95
CA VAL A 33 9.32 2.52 -1.72
C VAL A 33 8.57 2.66 -3.05
N CYS A 34 9.12 3.39 -4.01
CA CYS A 34 8.53 3.48 -5.36
C CYS A 34 8.46 2.11 -6.07
N GLY A 35 9.46 1.24 -5.86
CA GLY A 35 9.44 -0.11 -6.41
C GLY A 35 8.33 -0.96 -5.82
N VAL A 36 8.11 -0.87 -4.51
CA VAL A 36 7.01 -1.58 -3.83
C VAL A 36 5.65 -1.07 -4.32
N GLU A 37 5.46 0.25 -4.38
CA GLU A 37 4.24 0.88 -4.90
C GLU A 37 3.92 0.43 -6.33
N ALA A 38 4.95 0.33 -7.18
CA ALA A 38 4.78 -0.12 -8.56
C ALA A 38 4.32 -1.59 -8.64
N LEU A 39 4.85 -2.45 -7.77
CA LEU A 39 4.44 -3.86 -7.70
C LEU A 39 3.00 -4.01 -7.17
N GLU A 40 2.62 -3.22 -6.18
CA GLU A 40 1.24 -3.15 -5.68
C GLU A 40 0.29 -2.71 -6.80
N SER A 41 0.65 -1.64 -7.52
CA SER A 41 -0.14 -1.13 -8.65
C SER A 41 -0.30 -2.18 -9.76
N MET A 42 0.76 -2.93 -10.09
CA MET A 42 0.68 -4.01 -11.08
C MET A 42 -0.27 -5.13 -10.62
N THR A 43 -0.21 -5.49 -9.35
CA THR A 43 -1.06 -6.51 -8.74
C THR A 43 -2.53 -6.08 -8.77
N PHE A 44 -2.81 -4.84 -8.38
CA PHE A 44 -4.16 -4.27 -8.42
C PHE A 44 -4.78 -4.31 -9.81
N VAL A 45 -4.05 -3.85 -10.83
CA VAL A 45 -4.53 -3.87 -12.22
C VAL A 45 -4.75 -5.30 -12.73
N SER A 46 -3.88 -6.24 -12.34
CA SER A 46 -4.04 -7.66 -12.70
C SER A 46 -5.31 -8.26 -12.09
N THR A 47 -5.54 -8.03 -10.78
CA THR A 47 -6.73 -8.52 -10.07
C THR A 47 -8.01 -7.97 -10.67
N VAL A 48 -8.07 -6.66 -10.92
CA VAL A 48 -9.26 -5.99 -11.51
C VAL A 48 -9.63 -6.60 -12.87
N ASN A 49 -8.64 -6.80 -13.75
CA ASN A 49 -8.89 -7.39 -15.07
C ASN A 49 -9.35 -8.84 -14.96
N ASN A 50 -8.74 -9.64 -14.07
CA ASN A 50 -9.12 -11.04 -13.88
C ASN A 50 -10.53 -11.17 -13.29
N LEU A 51 -10.91 -10.28 -12.38
CA LEU A 51 -12.19 -10.33 -11.68
C LEU A 51 -13.40 -10.17 -12.63
N VAL A 52 -13.30 -9.29 -13.64
CA VAL A 52 -14.35 -9.10 -14.65
C VAL A 52 -14.58 -10.39 -15.44
N THR A 53 -13.48 -11.02 -15.88
CA THR A 53 -13.56 -12.29 -16.60
C THR A 53 -14.06 -13.40 -15.69
N TYR A 54 -13.67 -13.42 -14.42
CA TYR A 54 -14.15 -14.40 -13.43
C TYR A 54 -15.68 -14.33 -13.22
N PHE A 55 -16.23 -13.12 -13.02
CA PHE A 55 -17.68 -12.95 -12.85
C PHE A 55 -18.46 -13.30 -14.11
N THR A 56 -17.92 -12.96 -15.28
CA THR A 56 -18.61 -13.20 -16.56
C THR A 56 -18.51 -14.66 -17.02
N ALA A 57 -17.34 -15.29 -16.88
CA ALA A 57 -17.06 -16.62 -17.41
C ALA A 57 -17.32 -17.75 -16.41
N SER A 58 -17.09 -17.53 -15.11
CA SER A 58 -17.23 -18.59 -14.09
C SER A 58 -18.61 -18.51 -13.43
N MET A 59 -19.02 -17.32 -12.97
CA MET A 59 -20.33 -17.14 -12.31
C MET A 59 -21.51 -16.90 -13.27
N HIS A 60 -21.25 -16.72 -14.56
CA HIS A 60 -22.27 -16.47 -15.60
C HIS A 60 -23.16 -15.25 -15.31
N TYR A 61 -22.63 -14.22 -14.65
CA TYR A 61 -23.36 -12.98 -14.43
C TYR A 61 -23.45 -12.14 -15.72
N PRO A 62 -24.56 -11.43 -15.95
CA PRO A 62 -24.66 -10.46 -17.04
C PRO A 62 -23.67 -9.31 -16.82
N LEU A 63 -23.15 -8.75 -17.93
CA LEU A 63 -22.08 -7.74 -17.90
C LEU A 63 -22.40 -6.53 -17.00
N ALA A 64 -23.66 -6.11 -16.94
CA ALA A 64 -24.11 -5.02 -16.08
C ALA A 64 -23.95 -5.33 -14.58
N GLU A 65 -24.17 -6.59 -14.17
CA GLU A 65 -24.06 -7.03 -12.78
C GLU A 65 -22.59 -7.22 -12.39
N SER A 66 -21.78 -7.82 -13.27
CA SER A 66 -20.31 -7.93 -13.10
C SER A 66 -19.65 -6.54 -12.94
N ALA A 67 -20.10 -5.55 -13.71
CA ALA A 67 -19.60 -4.18 -13.59
C ALA A 67 -19.94 -3.54 -12.23
N ASN A 68 -21.17 -3.74 -11.74
CA ASN A 68 -21.59 -3.28 -10.41
C ASN A 68 -20.75 -3.92 -9.30
N MET A 69 -20.50 -5.23 -9.38
CA MET A 69 -19.65 -5.92 -8.41
C MET A 69 -18.22 -5.37 -8.42
N LEU A 70 -17.66 -5.12 -9.60
CA LEU A 70 -16.33 -4.51 -9.71
C LEU A 70 -16.29 -3.10 -9.11
N THR A 71 -17.29 -2.27 -9.39
CA THR A 71 -17.37 -0.91 -8.83
C THR A 71 -17.50 -0.93 -7.31
N ASN A 72 -18.30 -1.84 -6.76
CA ASN A 72 -18.41 -2.03 -5.30
C ASN A 72 -17.09 -2.51 -4.69
N TYR A 73 -16.37 -3.41 -5.37
CA TYR A 73 -15.05 -3.85 -4.96
C TYR A 73 -14.03 -2.69 -4.92
N MET A 74 -13.93 -1.92 -6.01
CA MET A 74 -13.06 -0.73 -6.05
C MET A 74 -13.43 0.31 -5.00
N GLY A 75 -14.72 0.58 -4.81
CA GLY A 75 -15.21 1.51 -3.79
C GLY A 75 -14.82 1.07 -2.37
N THR A 76 -14.88 -0.22 -2.09
CA THR A 76 -14.45 -0.79 -0.81
C THR A 76 -12.94 -0.64 -0.60
N LEU A 77 -12.13 -0.86 -1.65
CA LEU A 77 -10.68 -0.67 -1.57
C LEU A 77 -10.30 0.79 -1.24
N PHE A 78 -10.95 1.78 -1.87
CA PHE A 78 -10.69 3.19 -1.55
C PHE A 78 -11.02 3.54 -0.08
N LEU A 79 -12.14 3.04 0.43
CA LEU A 79 -12.49 3.21 1.84
C LEU A 79 -11.48 2.52 2.76
N LEU A 80 -11.03 1.32 2.38
CA LEU A 80 -10.03 0.56 3.13
C LEU A 80 -8.68 1.30 3.15
N THR A 81 -8.24 1.92 2.05
CA THR A 81 -7.03 2.75 2.01
C THR A 81 -7.12 3.95 2.95
N LEU A 82 -8.29 4.63 3.00
CA LEU A 82 -8.51 5.74 3.94
C LEU A 82 -8.39 5.27 5.39
N VAL A 83 -9.02 4.15 5.72
CA VAL A 83 -8.94 3.55 7.06
C VAL A 83 -7.50 3.11 7.38
N GLY A 84 -6.81 2.49 6.42
CA GLY A 84 -5.41 2.07 6.55
C GLY A 84 -4.46 3.24 6.81
N GLY A 85 -4.64 4.36 6.11
CA GLY A 85 -3.90 5.60 6.35
C GLY A 85 -4.12 6.15 7.75
N PHE A 86 -5.38 6.22 8.20
CA PHE A 86 -5.71 6.67 9.55
C PHE A 86 -5.09 5.79 10.65
N ILE A 87 -5.10 4.47 10.45
CA ILE A 87 -4.47 3.51 11.37
C ILE A 87 -2.93 3.67 11.36
N SER A 88 -2.33 3.87 10.18
CA SER A 88 -0.88 4.10 10.03
C SER A 88 -0.41 5.35 10.77
N ASP A 89 -1.22 6.40 10.81
CA ASP A 89 -0.88 7.63 11.51
C ASP A 89 -1.13 7.54 13.03
N SER A 90 -2.04 6.65 13.46
CA SER A 90 -2.52 6.61 14.85
C SER A 90 -1.92 5.49 15.73
N PHE A 91 -1.66 4.28 15.20
CA PHE A 91 -1.49 3.09 16.05
C PHE A 91 -0.16 2.33 15.94
N PHE A 92 0.51 2.33 14.80
CA PHE A 92 1.70 1.47 14.61
C PHE A 92 2.78 2.27 13.90
N GLY A 93 3.97 2.36 14.51
CA GLY A 93 5.14 2.82 13.78
C GLY A 93 5.22 2.12 12.42
N ARG A 94 5.33 2.92 11.34
CA ARG A 94 5.21 2.62 9.89
C ARG A 94 5.67 1.24 9.38
N PHE A 95 6.48 0.51 10.14
CA PHE A 95 7.03 -0.78 9.78
C PHE A 95 6.05 -1.96 9.98
N TRP A 96 5.23 -1.93 11.03
CA TRP A 96 4.31 -3.05 11.34
C TRP A 96 3.07 -3.06 10.47
N THR A 97 2.58 -1.88 10.06
CA THR A 97 1.45 -1.75 9.13
C THR A 97 1.77 -2.34 7.77
N ILE A 98 2.92 -2.00 7.18
CA ILE A 98 3.36 -2.54 5.88
C ILE A 98 3.47 -4.07 5.92
N ILE A 99 4.04 -4.65 6.98
CA ILE A 99 4.16 -6.12 7.11
C ILE A 99 2.79 -6.78 7.24
N SER A 100 1.89 -6.22 8.06
CA SER A 100 0.55 -6.80 8.24
C SER A 100 -0.31 -6.69 6.98
N PHE A 101 -0.28 -5.55 6.27
CA PHE A 101 -1.06 -5.35 5.06
C PHE A 101 -0.55 -6.23 3.91
N GLY A 102 0.76 -6.29 3.70
CA GLY A 102 1.35 -7.17 2.68
C GLY A 102 1.09 -8.66 2.94
N LEU A 103 1.10 -9.10 4.21
CA LEU A 103 0.73 -10.49 4.56
C LEU A 103 -0.74 -10.78 4.27
N VAL A 104 -1.64 -9.84 4.57
CA VAL A 104 -3.08 -9.99 4.32
C VAL A 104 -3.36 -10.06 2.82
N GLU A 105 -2.78 -9.17 2.01
CA GLU A 105 -2.91 -9.22 0.55
C GLU A 105 -2.40 -10.54 -0.04
N PHE A 106 -1.20 -10.98 0.37
CA PHE A 106 -0.62 -12.22 -0.11
C PHE A 106 -1.47 -13.46 0.25
N LEU A 107 -2.06 -13.48 1.44
CA LEU A 107 -2.94 -14.57 1.87
C LEU A 107 -4.26 -14.58 1.09
N ILE A 108 -4.85 -13.41 0.83
CA ILE A 108 -6.09 -13.29 0.05
C ILE A 108 -5.86 -13.74 -1.40
N GLN A 109 -4.75 -13.33 -2.02
CA GLN A 109 -4.43 -13.69 -3.39
C GLN A 109 -4.26 -15.21 -3.59
N ARG A 110 -3.70 -15.91 -2.58
CA ARG A 110 -3.43 -17.36 -2.66
C ARG A 110 -4.66 -18.22 -2.36
N LEU A 111 -5.70 -17.65 -1.77
CA LEU A 111 -6.97 -18.35 -1.46
C LEU A 111 -7.99 -18.22 -2.61
N CYS A 112 -7.87 -17.16 -3.43
CA CYS A 112 -8.74 -16.89 -4.57
C CYS A 112 -8.25 -17.50 -5.90
N LEU A 113 -7.07 -18.14 -5.93
CA LEU A 113 -6.45 -18.74 -7.12
C LEU A 113 -6.24 -20.25 -6.96
#